data_AF-G9QS50-F1
#
_entry.id   AF-G9QS50-F1
#
_cell.length_a   1.000
_cell.length_b   1.000
_cell.length_c   1.000
_cell.angle_alpha   90.00
_cell.angle_beta   90.00
_cell.angle_gamma   90.00
#
_symmetry.space_group_name_H-M   'P 1'
#
loop_
_entity.id
_entity.type
_entity.pdbx_description
1 polymer ?
#
loop_
_entity_poly.entity_id
_entity_poly.type
_entity_poly.pdbx_seq_one_letter_code
_entity_poly.pdbx_strand_id
1 'polypeptide(L)'
;MMPQFANKFNLIKNYKFIALGLFVFSIGLFKKSVVADTFSIFANAGFDVERNLTFLQAWATSVSYTFQLYFDFSGYCDMAIGLALLFNIRLPINFNSPYKALNIQDFWHRWHITLSRFLKDYIYIPLGGNRKGQYRTYINLFLVFLIGGLWHGAAWTFIVWGALHGFAIVIHRCWQKLNFKLNKIIAWIITFNFVNFTWIFFRAKSFEDAMKVIRGMFFGEFKIDVNYLEMFFIVLAFLVVLLFKNSMQMAFDKKFKFTIWQIFATSFFLFISILAIRLNNASEFLYFRF
;
A
#
# COMPACT_ATOMS: atom_id res chain seq x y z
N MET A 1 20.21 10.00 -18.95
CA MET A 1 20.79 9.98 -17.59
C MET A 1 19.91 10.86 -16.68
N MET A 2 19.60 10.47 -15.44
CA MET A 2 18.76 11.30 -14.55
C MET A 2 19.41 12.68 -14.32
N PRO A 3 18.70 13.82 -14.46
CA PRO A 3 19.29 15.16 -14.32
C PRO A 3 20.01 15.39 -12.99
N GLN A 4 19.63 14.67 -11.94
CA GLN A 4 20.26 14.76 -10.61
C GLN A 4 21.72 14.28 -10.61
N PHE A 5 22.13 13.36 -11.49
CA PHE A 5 23.53 12.90 -11.56
C PHE A 5 24.47 13.94 -12.18
N ALA A 6 23.94 14.83 -13.03
CA ALA A 6 24.72 15.92 -13.61
C ALA A 6 24.99 17.07 -12.61
N ASN A 7 24.28 17.08 -11.47
CA ASN A 7 24.39 18.14 -10.49
C ASN A 7 25.60 17.93 -9.57
N LYS A 8 26.61 18.80 -9.67
CA LYS A 8 27.81 18.78 -8.82
C LYS A 8 27.52 18.87 -7.32
N PHE A 9 26.41 19.49 -6.91
CA PHE A 9 25.99 19.53 -5.50
C PHE A 9 25.63 18.16 -4.93
N ASN A 10 25.37 17.16 -5.77
CA ASN A 10 25.12 15.80 -5.31
C ASN A 10 26.41 15.02 -5.03
N LEU A 11 27.57 15.52 -5.45
CA LEU A 11 28.88 14.89 -5.22
C LEU A 11 29.48 15.26 -3.84
N ILE A 12 28.97 16.31 -3.18
CA ILE A 12 29.45 16.75 -1.87
C ILE A 12 28.71 16.04 -0.73
N LYS A 13 29.39 15.76 0.39
CA LYS A 13 28.75 15.17 1.56
C LYS A 13 27.74 16.14 2.17
N ASN A 14 26.49 15.70 2.35
CA ASN A 14 25.46 16.49 3.02
C ASN A 14 24.95 15.75 4.26
N TYR A 15 25.46 16.11 5.44
CA TYR A 15 25.10 15.47 6.71
C TYR A 15 23.59 15.51 7.00
N LYS A 16 22.87 16.53 6.55
CA LYS A 16 21.41 16.61 6.72
C LYS A 16 20.70 15.53 5.92
N PHE A 17 21.12 15.29 4.67
CA PHE A 17 20.51 14.22 3.86
C PHE A 17 20.95 12.84 4.30
N ILE A 18 22.18 12.68 4.80
CA ILE A 18 22.62 11.43 5.42
C ILE A 18 21.76 11.10 6.64
N ALA A 19 21.61 12.03 7.57
CA ALA A 19 20.80 11.84 8.78
C ALA A 19 19.32 11.57 8.44
N LEU A 20 18.76 12.30 7.47
CA LEU A 20 17.40 12.05 6.99
C LEU A 20 17.27 10.69 6.31
N GLY A 21 18.25 10.31 5.49
CA GLY A 21 18.30 9.03 4.79
C GLY A 21 18.31 7.85 5.75
N LEU A 22 19.16 7.90 6.79
CA LEU A 22 19.19 6.90 7.86
C LEU A 22 17.86 6.83 8.62
N PHE A 23 17.26 7.97 8.95
CA PHE A 23 15.97 8.01 9.62
C PHE A 23 14.86 7.36 8.77
N VAL A 24 14.70 7.75 7.50
CA VAL A 24 13.68 7.17 6.61
C VAL A 24 13.95 5.69 6.37
N PHE A 25 15.20 5.31 6.15
CA PHE A 25 15.61 3.91 5.96
C PHE A 25 15.23 3.05 7.16
N SER A 26 15.54 3.51 8.39
CA SER A 26 15.22 2.79 9.62
C SER A 26 13.72 2.54 9.81
N ILE A 27 12.87 3.55 9.50
CA ILE A 27 11.42 3.40 9.52
C ILE A 27 10.96 2.39 8.46
N GLY A 28 11.53 2.47 7.25
CA GLY A 28 11.21 1.57 6.16
C GLY A 28 11.53 0.11 6.49
N LEU A 29 12.71 -0.12 7.09
CA LEU A 29 13.15 -1.43 7.55
C LEU A 29 12.22 -1.97 8.65
N PHE A 30 11.85 -1.14 9.63
CA PHE A 30 10.93 -1.53 10.71
C PHE A 30 9.54 -1.89 10.18
N LYS A 31 9.00 -1.11 9.23
CA LYS A 31 7.72 -1.43 8.57
C LYS A 31 7.76 -2.80 7.91
N LYS A 32 8.87 -3.16 7.25
CA LYS A 32 9.04 -4.46 6.61
C LYS A 32 9.20 -5.58 7.63
N SER A 33 10.30 -5.57 8.38
CA SER A 33 10.74 -6.73 9.17
C SER A 33 9.95 -6.95 10.45
N VAL A 34 9.29 -5.91 10.96
CA VAL A 34 8.48 -6.02 12.18
C VAL A 34 7.00 -6.04 11.82
N VAL A 35 6.51 -5.02 11.12
CA VAL A 35 5.06 -4.86 10.93
C VAL A 35 4.53 -5.79 9.83
N ALA A 36 5.09 -5.70 8.63
CA ALA A 36 4.60 -6.46 7.48
C ALA A 36 4.83 -7.97 7.65
N ASP A 37 6.01 -8.37 8.14
CA ASP A 37 6.32 -9.77 8.40
C ASP A 37 5.42 -10.38 9.50
N THR A 38 5.01 -9.60 10.52
CA THR A 38 3.99 -10.06 11.48
C THR A 38 2.63 -10.29 10.81
N PHE A 39 2.15 -9.34 10.01
CA PHE A 39 0.89 -9.52 9.27
C PHE A 39 0.94 -10.64 8.23
N SER A 40 2.13 -10.94 7.69
CA SER A 40 2.35 -12.07 6.77
C SER A 40 1.96 -13.40 7.42
N ILE A 41 2.28 -13.60 8.69
CA ILE A 41 1.92 -14.84 9.42
C ILE A 41 0.40 -15.01 9.44
N PHE A 42 -0.34 -13.95 9.79
CA PHE A 42 -1.80 -13.98 9.87
C PHE A 42 -2.45 -14.12 8.49
N ALA A 43 -2.00 -13.35 7.50
CA ALA A 43 -2.51 -13.44 6.14
C ALA A 43 -2.27 -14.84 5.53
N ASN A 44 -1.08 -15.42 5.71
CA ASN A 44 -0.76 -16.75 5.19
C ASN A 44 -1.57 -17.85 5.89
N ALA A 45 -1.85 -17.71 7.19
CA ALA A 45 -2.70 -18.66 7.91
C ALA A 45 -4.09 -18.75 7.27
N GLY A 46 -4.72 -17.62 6.96
CA GLY A 46 -6.05 -17.63 6.34
C GLY A 46 -6.06 -17.95 4.85
N PHE A 47 -5.10 -17.42 4.07
CA PHE A 47 -5.05 -17.65 2.62
C PHE A 47 -4.53 -19.04 2.26
N ASP A 48 -3.48 -19.53 2.93
CA ASP A 48 -2.73 -20.72 2.46
C ASP A 48 -2.98 -21.97 3.32
N VAL A 49 -3.31 -21.83 4.61
CA VAL A 49 -3.43 -22.98 5.53
C VAL A 49 -4.89 -23.40 5.74
N GLU A 50 -5.74 -22.44 6.11
CA GLU A 50 -7.12 -22.73 6.48
C GLU A 50 -7.95 -23.09 5.25
N ARG A 51 -8.76 -24.15 5.34
CA ARG A 51 -9.64 -24.60 4.27
C ARG A 51 -10.98 -23.89 4.32
N ASN A 52 -11.50 -23.63 5.53
CA ASN A 52 -12.78 -22.95 5.74
C ASN A 52 -12.62 -21.85 6.77
N LEU A 53 -12.93 -20.61 6.37
CA LEU A 53 -12.85 -19.47 7.26
C LEU A 53 -14.22 -19.16 7.85
N THR A 54 -14.27 -18.97 9.17
CA THR A 54 -15.43 -18.34 9.83
C THR A 54 -15.57 -16.88 9.38
N PHE A 55 -16.71 -16.26 9.68
CA PHE A 55 -16.95 -14.86 9.35
C PHE A 55 -15.84 -13.94 9.85
N LEU A 56 -15.46 -14.06 11.14
CA LEU A 56 -14.45 -13.19 11.74
C LEU A 56 -13.05 -13.47 11.19
N GLN A 57 -12.69 -14.75 10.99
CA GLN A 57 -11.39 -15.12 10.45
C GLN A 57 -11.21 -14.63 9.01
N ALA A 58 -12.26 -14.66 8.18
CA ALA A 58 -12.17 -14.21 6.79
C ALA A 58 -11.93 -12.69 6.70
N TRP A 59 -12.64 -11.91 7.53
CA TRP A 59 -12.41 -10.47 7.64
C TRP A 59 -11.03 -10.15 8.19
N ALA A 60 -10.59 -10.83 9.26
CA ALA A 60 -9.27 -10.66 9.83
C ALA A 60 -8.17 -10.98 8.80
N THR A 61 -8.28 -12.10 8.09
CA THR A 61 -7.36 -12.52 7.02
C THR A 61 -7.21 -11.46 5.93
N SER A 62 -8.32 -10.93 5.43
CA SER A 62 -8.32 -9.90 4.37
C SER A 62 -7.65 -8.61 4.86
N VAL A 63 -7.98 -8.17 6.08
CA VAL A 63 -7.41 -6.94 6.66
C VAL A 63 -5.93 -7.12 7.00
N SER A 64 -5.53 -8.29 7.49
CA SER A 64 -4.15 -8.67 7.73
C SER A 64 -3.32 -8.56 6.44
N TYR A 65 -3.83 -9.09 5.33
CA TYR A 65 -3.17 -8.92 4.03
C TYR A 65 -3.10 -7.46 3.57
N THR A 66 -4.18 -6.69 3.78
CA THR A 66 -4.22 -5.25 3.46
C THR A 66 -3.10 -4.47 4.16
N PHE A 67 -2.83 -4.76 5.44
CA PHE A 67 -1.73 -4.14 6.16
C PHE A 67 -0.37 -4.72 5.80
N GLN A 68 -0.26 -6.03 5.60
CA GLN A 68 0.95 -6.66 5.08
C GLN A 68 1.40 -5.96 3.80
N LEU A 69 0.54 -5.88 2.79
CA LEU A 69 0.83 -5.29 1.49
C LEU A 69 1.28 -3.83 1.61
N TYR A 70 0.59 -3.04 2.43
CA TYR A 70 0.93 -1.63 2.61
C TYR A 70 2.27 -1.42 3.31
N PHE A 71 2.53 -2.12 4.43
CA PHE A 71 3.74 -1.92 5.20
C PHE A 71 4.97 -2.54 4.52
N ASP A 72 4.80 -3.67 3.81
CA ASP A 72 5.85 -4.29 2.99
C ASP A 72 6.30 -3.31 1.91
N PHE A 73 5.36 -2.81 1.11
CA PHE A 73 5.69 -2.02 -0.06
C PHE A 73 6.07 -0.57 0.29
N SER A 74 5.37 0.05 1.24
CA SER A 74 5.77 1.37 1.72
C SER A 74 7.10 1.31 2.46
N GLY A 75 7.39 0.22 3.20
CA GLY A 75 8.69 -0.02 3.81
C GLY A 75 9.82 -0.09 2.79
N TYR A 76 9.62 -0.86 1.71
CA TYR A 76 10.55 -0.93 0.59
C TYR A 76 10.83 0.44 -0.05
N CYS A 77 9.78 1.21 -0.35
CA CYS A 77 9.93 2.55 -0.93
C CYS A 77 10.66 3.51 0.01
N ASP A 78 10.36 3.45 1.30
CA ASP A 78 11.03 4.25 2.33
C ASP A 78 12.53 3.91 2.40
N MET A 79 12.90 2.62 2.37
CA MET A 79 14.30 2.20 2.31
C MET A 79 15.00 2.72 1.04
N ALA A 80 14.36 2.61 -0.13
CA ALA A 80 14.91 3.12 -1.38
C ALA A 80 15.13 4.65 -1.35
N ILE A 81 14.16 5.41 -0.83
CA ILE A 81 14.28 6.87 -0.63
C ILE A 81 15.40 7.17 0.38
N GLY A 82 15.48 6.42 1.48
CA GLY A 82 16.50 6.57 2.50
C GLY A 82 17.92 6.39 1.93
N LEU A 83 18.13 5.33 1.16
CA LEU A 83 19.40 5.07 0.47
C LEU A 83 19.73 6.16 -0.55
N ALA A 84 18.77 6.58 -1.36
CA ALA A 84 19.01 7.65 -2.35
C ALA A 84 19.42 8.97 -1.69
N LEU A 85 18.85 9.31 -0.53
CA LEU A 85 19.20 10.51 0.22
C LEU A 85 20.64 10.47 0.74
N LEU A 86 21.22 9.31 1.03
CA LEU A 86 22.64 9.19 1.39
C LEU A 86 23.57 9.72 0.29
N PHE A 87 23.11 9.66 -0.97
CA PHE A 87 23.81 10.14 -2.17
C PHE A 87 23.26 11.48 -2.69
N ASN A 88 22.53 12.22 -1.85
CA ASN A 88 21.85 13.47 -2.22
C ASN A 88 20.83 13.34 -3.36
N ILE A 89 20.38 12.13 -3.68
CA ILE A 89 19.39 11.88 -4.73
C ILE A 89 17.99 11.86 -4.10
N ARG A 90 17.06 12.58 -4.71
CA ARG A 90 15.66 12.61 -4.28
C ARG A 90 14.83 11.74 -5.20
N LEU A 91 14.38 10.60 -4.67
CA LEU A 91 13.40 9.76 -5.35
C LEU A 91 11.97 10.28 -5.11
N PRO A 92 11.07 10.09 -6.09
CA PRO A 92 9.67 10.45 -5.92
C PRO A 92 8.99 9.58 -4.85
N ILE A 93 8.10 10.19 -4.07
CA ILE A 93 7.28 9.49 -3.06
C ILE A 93 6.25 8.58 -3.74
N ASN A 94 6.08 7.39 -3.17
CA ASN A 94 5.14 6.37 -3.65
C ASN A 94 3.87 6.23 -2.80
N PHE A 95 3.93 6.53 -1.50
CA PHE A 95 2.80 6.36 -0.59
C PHE A 95 2.53 7.60 0.25
N ASN A 96 1.26 7.96 0.41
CA ASN A 96 0.83 9.09 1.22
C ASN A 96 -0.47 8.80 2.01
N SER A 97 -0.39 7.91 2.99
CA SER A 97 -1.52 7.46 3.83
C SER A 97 -2.74 7.04 2.99
N PRO A 98 -2.60 6.03 2.11
CA PRO A 98 -3.64 5.64 1.16
C PRO A 98 -4.94 5.19 1.85
N TYR A 99 -4.85 4.54 3.01
CA TYR A 99 -6.02 4.11 3.77
C TYR A 99 -6.73 5.24 4.53
N LYS A 100 -6.32 6.50 4.37
CA LYS A 100 -7.14 7.68 4.76
C LYS A 100 -8.03 8.19 3.63
N ALA A 101 -7.98 7.57 2.45
CA ALA A 101 -8.71 8.05 1.27
C ALA A 101 -10.22 7.99 1.45
N LEU A 102 -10.92 9.02 0.94
CA LEU A 102 -12.38 9.12 1.01
C LEU A 102 -13.10 8.66 -0.26
N ASN A 103 -12.34 8.35 -1.31
CA ASN A 103 -12.85 7.79 -2.56
C ASN A 103 -11.72 7.08 -3.31
N ILE A 104 -12.09 6.30 -4.33
CA ILE A 104 -11.12 5.50 -5.08
C ILE A 104 -10.10 6.34 -5.87
N GLN A 105 -10.45 7.54 -6.30
CA GLN A 105 -9.51 8.43 -6.98
C GLN A 105 -8.46 8.98 -6.00
N ASP A 106 -8.89 9.40 -4.81
CA ASP A 106 -8.02 9.84 -3.72
C ASP A 106 -7.10 8.70 -3.25
N PHE A 107 -7.58 7.46 -3.24
CA PHE A 107 -6.75 6.28 -2.97
C PHE A 107 -5.60 6.14 -3.97
N TRP A 108 -5.88 6.20 -5.28
CA TRP A 108 -4.84 6.07 -6.32
C TRP A 108 -3.90 7.28 -6.42
N HIS A 109 -4.28 8.44 -5.88
CA HIS A 109 -3.37 9.57 -5.70
C HIS A 109 -2.44 9.41 -4.48
N ARG A 110 -2.67 8.42 -3.63
CA ARG A 110 -1.91 8.15 -2.40
C ARG A 110 -1.21 6.79 -2.41
N TRP A 111 -1.66 5.87 -3.26
CA TRP A 111 -1.11 4.52 -3.43
C TRP A 111 -0.26 4.46 -4.71
N HIS A 112 0.95 3.90 -4.59
CA HIS A 112 1.87 3.66 -5.71
C HIS A 112 1.96 4.81 -6.72
N ILE A 113 2.16 6.03 -6.21
CA ILE A 113 2.01 7.30 -6.97
C ILE A 113 2.91 7.35 -8.21
N THR A 114 4.07 6.70 -8.20
CA THR A 114 4.97 6.67 -9.38
C THR A 114 4.42 5.77 -10.49
N LEU A 115 3.81 4.64 -10.15
CA LEU A 115 3.14 3.77 -11.12
C LEU A 115 1.89 4.45 -11.66
N SER A 116 1.06 5.06 -10.81
CA SER A 116 -0.10 5.84 -11.25
C SER A 116 0.30 6.94 -12.24
N ARG A 117 1.45 7.62 -12.02
CA ARG A 117 2.02 8.57 -12.98
C ARG A 117 2.47 7.90 -14.27
N PHE A 118 3.20 6.80 -14.18
CA PHE A 118 3.65 6.05 -15.36
C PHE A 118 2.47 5.60 -16.24
N LEU A 119 1.47 4.94 -15.64
CA LEU A 119 0.25 4.50 -16.34
C LEU A 119 -0.49 5.68 -16.98
N LYS A 120 -0.54 6.83 -16.29
CA LYS A 120 -1.15 8.04 -16.85
C LYS A 120 -0.37 8.57 -18.05
N ASP A 121 0.94 8.74 -17.91
CA ASP A 121 1.78 9.41 -18.90
C ASP A 121 2.05 8.54 -20.14
N TYR A 122 2.19 7.23 -19.95
CA TYR A 122 2.59 6.29 -21.01
C TYR A 122 1.46 5.40 -21.53
N ILE A 123 0.30 5.35 -20.88
CA ILE A 123 -0.84 4.55 -21.34
C ILE A 123 -2.07 5.43 -21.53
N TYR A 124 -2.53 6.11 -20.47
CA TYR A 124 -3.77 6.88 -20.52
C TYR A 124 -3.73 8.04 -21.52
N ILE A 125 -2.68 8.87 -21.49
CA ILE A 125 -2.53 10.02 -22.40
C ILE A 125 -2.39 9.54 -23.86
N PRO A 126 -1.53 8.56 -24.19
CA PRO A 126 -1.46 7.99 -25.54
C PRO A 126 -2.77 7.39 -26.06
N LEU A 127 -3.62 6.80 -25.19
CA LEU A 127 -4.97 6.33 -25.56
C LEU A 127 -5.97 7.46 -25.89
N GLY A 128 -5.53 8.71 -25.81
CA GLY A 128 -6.32 9.92 -26.09
C GLY A 128 -6.84 10.62 -24.84
N GLY A 129 -6.57 10.10 -23.65
CA GLY A 129 -6.95 10.69 -22.36
C GLY A 129 -8.42 11.14 -22.32
N ASN A 130 -8.64 12.43 -22.06
CA ASN A 130 -9.97 13.06 -22.02
C ASN A 130 -10.44 13.67 -23.35
N ARG A 131 -9.66 13.56 -24.45
CA ARG A 131 -9.87 14.37 -25.66
C ARG A 131 -11.04 13.90 -26.56
N LYS A 132 -11.42 12.63 -26.48
CA LYS A 132 -12.43 12.00 -27.36
C LYS A 132 -13.80 11.81 -26.69
N GLY A 133 -14.19 12.73 -25.82
CA GLY A 133 -15.47 12.71 -25.12
C GLY A 133 -15.54 11.71 -23.95
N GLN A 134 -16.64 11.76 -23.20
CA GLN A 134 -16.77 11.09 -21.90
C GLN A 134 -16.79 9.56 -22.00
N TYR A 135 -17.45 9.01 -23.02
CA TYR A 135 -17.49 7.56 -23.22
C TYR A 135 -16.10 6.97 -23.46
N ARG A 136 -15.32 7.59 -24.35
CA ARG A 136 -13.94 7.15 -24.61
C ARG A 136 -13.05 7.30 -23.38
N THR A 137 -13.27 8.34 -22.59
CA THR A 137 -12.58 8.51 -21.31
C THR A 137 -12.85 7.37 -20.34
N TYR A 138 -14.09 6.90 -20.21
CA TYR A 138 -14.41 5.78 -19.33
C TYR A 138 -13.76 4.49 -19.79
N ILE A 139 -13.79 4.21 -21.10
CA ILE A 139 -13.06 3.08 -21.69
C ILE A 139 -11.57 3.19 -21.41
N ASN A 140 -10.96 4.35 -21.66
CA ASN A 140 -9.53 4.55 -21.46
C ASN A 140 -9.13 4.34 -19.99
N LEU A 141 -9.92 4.83 -19.04
CA LEU A 141 -9.68 4.61 -17.61
C LEU A 141 -9.77 3.12 -17.25
N PHE A 142 -10.82 2.43 -17.73
CA PHE A 142 -10.98 1.01 -17.50
C PHE A 142 -9.82 0.18 -18.08
N LEU A 143 -9.41 0.47 -19.32
CA LEU A 143 -8.29 -0.19 -19.98
C LEU A 143 -6.97 0.03 -19.25
N VAL A 144 -6.71 1.24 -18.72
CA VAL A 144 -5.49 1.52 -17.96
C VAL A 144 -5.39 0.64 -16.71
N PHE A 145 -6.51 0.41 -16.00
CA PHE A 145 -6.51 -0.49 -14.84
C PHE A 145 -6.42 -1.96 -15.22
N LEU A 146 -7.04 -2.39 -16.32
CA LEU A 146 -6.85 -3.75 -16.83
C LEU A 146 -5.39 -4.03 -17.22
N ILE A 147 -4.77 -3.10 -17.94
CA ILE A 147 -3.35 -3.21 -18.31
C ILE A 147 -2.47 -3.16 -17.05
N GLY A 148 -2.82 -2.32 -16.07
CA GLY A 148 -2.16 -2.29 -14.77
C GLY A 148 -2.25 -3.64 -14.02
N GLY A 149 -3.41 -4.30 -14.07
CA GLY A 149 -3.58 -5.65 -13.55
C GLY A 149 -2.70 -6.66 -14.27
N LEU A 150 -2.73 -6.68 -15.61
CA LEU A 150 -1.88 -7.56 -16.42
C LEU A 150 -0.37 -7.34 -16.18
N TRP A 151 0.03 -6.11 -15.88
CA TRP A 151 1.42 -5.80 -15.53
C TRP A 151 1.87 -6.45 -14.21
N HIS A 152 0.95 -6.69 -13.28
CA HIS A 152 1.26 -7.35 -12.01
C HIS A 152 1.44 -8.87 -12.14
N GLY A 153 0.81 -9.52 -13.12
CA GLY A 153 0.99 -10.94 -13.37
C GLY A 153 -0.01 -11.50 -14.38
N ALA A 154 0.25 -12.71 -14.87
CA ALA A 154 -0.57 -13.38 -15.88
C ALA A 154 -1.81 -14.09 -15.31
N ALA A 155 -1.94 -14.19 -13.97
CA ALA A 155 -3.08 -14.82 -13.34
C ALA A 155 -4.38 -14.02 -13.56
N TRP A 156 -5.48 -14.72 -13.79
CA TRP A 156 -6.80 -14.10 -13.97
C TRP A 156 -7.26 -13.26 -12.77
N THR A 157 -6.77 -13.55 -11.58
CA THR A 157 -7.07 -12.78 -10.38
C THR A 157 -6.60 -11.33 -10.50
N PHE A 158 -5.47 -11.06 -11.15
CA PHE A 158 -5.00 -9.70 -11.43
C PHE A 158 -5.86 -8.96 -12.46
N ILE A 159 -6.41 -9.68 -13.45
CA ILE A 159 -7.35 -9.10 -14.41
C ILE A 159 -8.62 -8.68 -13.70
N VAL A 160 -9.15 -9.52 -12.80
CA VAL A 160 -10.33 -9.17 -11.99
C VAL A 160 -10.05 -8.00 -11.06
N TRP A 161 -8.89 -7.99 -10.39
CA TRP A 161 -8.45 -6.85 -9.59
C TRP A 161 -8.41 -5.54 -10.40
N GLY A 162 -7.81 -5.57 -11.59
CA GLY A 162 -7.75 -4.43 -12.49
C GLY A 162 -9.14 -3.99 -12.96
N ALA A 163 -10.00 -4.94 -13.34
CA ALA A 163 -11.37 -4.65 -13.75
C ALA A 163 -12.17 -3.98 -12.64
N LEU A 164 -12.09 -4.47 -11.40
CA LEU A 164 -12.78 -3.90 -10.25
C LEU A 164 -12.36 -2.44 -10.01
N HIS A 165 -11.06 -2.14 -10.03
CA HIS A 165 -10.58 -0.76 -9.91
C HIS A 165 -10.98 0.14 -11.08
N GLY A 166 -10.96 -0.41 -12.30
CA GLY A 166 -11.44 0.28 -13.50
C GLY A 166 -12.91 0.69 -13.38
N PHE A 167 -13.78 -0.26 -12.99
CA PHE A 167 -15.20 0.01 -12.76
C PHE A 167 -15.40 1.03 -11.65
N ALA A 168 -14.70 0.89 -10.52
CA ALA A 168 -14.83 1.82 -9.40
C ALA A 168 -14.48 3.26 -9.78
N ILE A 169 -13.45 3.47 -10.60
CA ILE A 169 -13.08 4.81 -11.09
C ILE A 169 -14.14 5.38 -12.04
N VAL A 170 -14.71 4.56 -12.91
CA VAL A 170 -15.83 4.99 -13.79
C VAL A 170 -17.06 5.35 -12.96
N ILE A 171 -17.45 4.50 -12.00
CA ILE A 171 -18.57 4.74 -11.08
C ILE A 171 -18.33 6.03 -10.29
N HIS A 172 -17.13 6.22 -9.72
CA HIS A 172 -16.81 7.43 -8.99
C HIS A 172 -16.95 8.70 -9.85
N ARG A 173 -16.52 8.64 -11.11
CA ARG A 173 -16.64 9.78 -12.04
C ARG A 173 -18.09 10.05 -12.45
N CYS A 174 -18.94 9.03 -12.55
CA CYS A 174 -20.37 9.20 -12.72
C CYS A 174 -21.01 9.81 -11.48
N TRP A 175 -20.65 9.32 -10.29
CA TRP A 175 -21.12 9.83 -9.00
C TRP A 175 -20.81 11.31 -8.80
N GLN A 176 -19.61 11.76 -9.17
CA GLN A 176 -19.22 13.17 -9.09
C GLN A 176 -20.17 14.11 -9.87
N LYS A 177 -20.84 13.62 -10.93
CA LYS A 177 -21.81 14.40 -11.70
C LYS A 177 -23.17 14.56 -11.01
N LEU A 178 -23.50 13.65 -10.08
CA LEU A 178 -24.74 13.73 -9.31
C LEU A 178 -24.69 14.84 -8.23
N ASN A 179 -23.51 15.46 -8.03
CA ASN A 179 -23.25 16.51 -7.05
C ASN A 179 -23.66 16.14 -5.60
N PHE A 180 -23.75 14.84 -5.31
CA PHE A 180 -24.11 14.31 -4.01
C PHE A 180 -22.86 13.96 -3.20
N LYS A 181 -22.77 14.52 -1.98
CA LYS A 181 -21.62 14.33 -1.09
C LYS A 181 -21.99 13.37 0.04
N LEU A 182 -21.27 12.26 0.13
CA LEU A 182 -21.36 11.35 1.28
C LEU A 182 -20.72 11.96 2.51
N ASN A 183 -21.22 11.57 3.69
CA ASN A 183 -20.50 11.80 4.95
C ASN A 183 -19.10 11.18 4.86
N LYS A 184 -18.09 11.88 5.40
CA LYS A 184 -16.67 11.45 5.32
C LYS A 184 -16.45 10.05 5.90
N ILE A 185 -17.12 9.70 7.00
CA ILE A 185 -17.00 8.38 7.64
C ILE A 185 -17.56 7.30 6.72
N ILE A 186 -18.76 7.52 6.16
CA ILE A 186 -19.40 6.57 5.23
C ILE A 186 -18.55 6.41 3.98
N ALA A 187 -18.08 7.51 3.39
CA ALA A 187 -17.21 7.49 2.21
C ALA A 187 -15.91 6.74 2.47
N TRP A 188 -15.31 6.92 3.65
CA TRP A 188 -14.13 6.19 4.09
C TRP A 188 -14.40 4.70 4.25
N ILE A 189 -15.47 4.30 4.95
CA ILE A 189 -15.85 2.89 5.14
C ILE A 189 -16.04 2.21 3.79
N ILE A 190 -16.77 2.83 2.86
CA ILE A 190 -16.99 2.28 1.51
C ILE A 190 -15.67 2.14 0.76
N THR A 191 -14.83 3.18 0.77
CA THR A 191 -13.55 3.18 0.04
C THR A 191 -12.58 2.14 0.59
N PHE A 192 -12.42 2.10 1.91
CA PHE A 192 -11.53 1.16 2.58
C PHE A 192 -11.98 -0.29 2.33
N ASN A 193 -13.26 -0.60 2.51
CA ASN A 193 -13.76 -1.96 2.32
C ASN A 193 -13.71 -2.39 0.84
N PHE A 194 -13.97 -1.48 -0.10
CA PHE A 194 -13.75 -1.76 -1.52
C PHE A 194 -12.29 -2.14 -1.79
N VAL A 195 -11.34 -1.33 -1.31
CA VAL A 195 -9.91 -1.61 -1.49
C VAL A 195 -9.50 -2.92 -0.81
N ASN A 196 -9.89 -3.14 0.44
CA ASN A 196 -9.64 -4.38 1.19
C ASN A 196 -10.18 -5.61 0.43
N PHE A 197 -11.41 -5.52 -0.08
CA PHE A 197 -12.01 -6.58 -0.89
C PHE A 197 -11.23 -6.85 -2.18
N THR A 198 -10.81 -5.80 -2.90
CA THR A 198 -10.01 -6.00 -4.11
C THR A 198 -8.68 -6.69 -3.82
N TRP A 199 -8.06 -6.44 -2.67
CA TRP A 199 -6.79 -7.08 -2.30
C TRP A 199 -6.87 -8.59 -2.12
N ILE A 200 -8.06 -9.16 -1.90
CA ILE A 200 -8.26 -10.61 -1.88
C ILE A 200 -7.82 -11.24 -3.22
N PHE A 201 -8.23 -10.65 -4.34
CA PHE A 201 -7.83 -11.11 -5.66
C PHE A 201 -6.34 -10.87 -5.92
N PHE A 202 -5.78 -9.82 -5.35
CA PHE A 202 -4.34 -9.53 -5.50
C PHE A 202 -3.47 -10.55 -4.73
N ARG A 203 -3.97 -11.13 -3.62
CA ARG A 203 -3.25 -12.15 -2.84
C ARG A 203 -3.51 -13.58 -3.28
N ALA A 204 -4.70 -13.87 -3.75
CA ALA A 204 -5.13 -15.24 -4.02
C ALA A 204 -4.31 -15.88 -5.13
N LYS A 205 -3.82 -17.11 -4.91
CA LYS A 205 -3.08 -17.90 -5.91
C LYS A 205 -4.01 -18.48 -6.97
N SER A 206 -5.28 -18.65 -6.62
CA SER A 206 -6.34 -19.14 -7.49
C SER A 206 -7.67 -18.42 -7.23
N PHE A 207 -8.63 -18.55 -8.15
CA PHE A 207 -9.99 -18.07 -7.89
C PHE A 207 -10.67 -18.80 -6.73
N GLU A 208 -10.33 -20.07 -6.51
CA GLU A 208 -10.85 -20.85 -5.40
C GLU A 208 -10.39 -20.26 -4.06
N ASP A 209 -9.12 -19.88 -3.94
CA ASP A 209 -8.58 -19.22 -2.75
C ASP A 209 -9.27 -17.87 -2.49
N ALA A 210 -9.49 -17.08 -3.55
CA ALA A 210 -10.21 -15.82 -3.44
C ALA A 210 -11.65 -16.06 -2.96
N MET A 211 -12.33 -17.05 -3.56
CA MET A 211 -13.72 -17.37 -3.25
C MET A 211 -13.87 -17.94 -1.84
N LYS A 212 -12.89 -18.69 -1.33
CA LYS A 212 -12.84 -19.16 0.07
C LYS A 212 -12.95 -17.98 1.04
N VAL A 213 -12.11 -16.97 0.87
CA VAL A 213 -12.12 -15.77 1.74
C VAL A 213 -13.43 -15.00 1.59
N ILE A 214 -13.90 -14.79 0.34
CA ILE A 214 -15.16 -14.09 0.08
C ILE A 214 -16.35 -14.83 0.71
N ARG A 215 -16.43 -16.16 0.57
CA ARG A 215 -17.47 -16.97 1.18
C ARG A 215 -17.44 -16.85 2.70
N GLY A 216 -16.25 -16.91 3.30
CA GLY A 216 -16.11 -16.65 4.74
C GLY A 216 -16.64 -15.27 5.14
N MET A 217 -16.31 -14.22 4.40
CA MET A 217 -16.71 -12.83 4.72
C MET A 217 -18.23 -12.59 4.68
N PHE A 218 -18.98 -13.30 3.82
CA PHE A 218 -20.41 -13.07 3.62
C PHE A 218 -21.32 -14.19 4.13
N PHE A 219 -20.83 -15.42 4.15
CA PHE A 219 -21.60 -16.63 4.46
C PHE A 219 -20.90 -17.52 5.49
N GLY A 220 -19.74 -17.12 5.99
CA GLY A 220 -19.04 -17.85 7.04
C GLY A 220 -19.87 -17.88 8.32
N GLU A 221 -19.73 -18.96 9.07
CA GLU A 221 -20.39 -19.07 10.37
C GLU A 221 -19.88 -17.98 11.32
N PHE A 222 -20.79 -17.36 12.06
CA PHE A 222 -20.42 -16.40 13.08
C PHE A 222 -19.99 -17.15 14.36
N LYS A 223 -18.69 -17.35 14.49
CA LYS A 223 -18.05 -17.92 15.69
C LYS A 223 -16.98 -16.98 16.19
N ILE A 224 -16.96 -16.74 17.50
CA ILE A 224 -15.90 -15.97 18.17
C ILE A 224 -14.69 -16.89 18.37
N ASP A 225 -14.03 -17.22 17.27
CA ASP A 225 -12.80 -18.01 17.21
C ASP A 225 -11.71 -17.19 16.50
N VAL A 226 -11.27 -16.14 17.19
CA VAL A 226 -10.33 -15.15 16.67
C VAL A 226 -8.99 -15.27 17.36
N ASN A 227 -7.93 -15.07 16.58
CA ASN A 227 -6.60 -14.89 17.14
C ASN A 227 -6.53 -13.49 17.79
N TYR A 228 -6.54 -13.44 19.13
CA TYR A 228 -6.50 -12.17 19.87
C TYR A 228 -5.26 -11.32 19.56
N LEU A 229 -4.13 -11.96 19.25
CA LEU A 229 -2.91 -11.27 18.86
C LEU A 229 -3.06 -10.61 17.48
N GLU A 230 -3.65 -11.31 16.52
CA GLU A 230 -3.99 -10.75 15.20
C GLU A 230 -4.92 -9.54 15.35
N MET A 231 -6.00 -9.67 16.13
CA MET A 231 -6.95 -8.58 16.36
C MET A 231 -6.29 -7.37 17.02
N PHE A 232 -5.40 -7.60 17.99
CA PHE A 232 -4.62 -6.53 18.61
C PHE A 232 -3.76 -5.79 17.58
N PHE A 233 -3.03 -6.51 16.73
CA PHE A 233 -2.20 -5.90 15.69
C PHE A 233 -3.02 -5.15 14.65
N ILE A 234 -4.18 -5.67 14.23
CA ILE A 234 -5.11 -4.98 13.32
C ILE A 234 -5.56 -3.65 13.93
N VAL A 235 -6.04 -3.65 15.18
CA VAL A 235 -6.49 -2.43 15.87
C VAL A 235 -5.34 -1.44 15.99
N LEU A 236 -4.15 -1.91 16.41
CA LEU A 236 -2.96 -1.06 16.52
C LEU A 236 -2.58 -0.45 15.15
N ALA A 237 -2.61 -1.23 14.07
CA ALA A 237 -2.32 -0.74 12.73
C ALA A 237 -3.31 0.31 12.26
N PHE A 238 -4.62 0.14 12.53
CA PHE A 238 -5.61 1.18 12.25
C PHE A 238 -5.33 2.46 13.03
N LEU A 239 -5.05 2.37 14.33
CA LEU A 239 -4.72 3.54 15.16
C LEU A 239 -3.50 4.28 14.61
N VAL A 240 -2.43 3.55 14.28
CA VAL A 240 -1.21 4.11 13.70
C VAL A 240 -1.50 4.79 12.36
N VAL A 241 -2.17 4.09 11.45
CA VAL A 241 -2.39 4.57 10.08
C VAL A 241 -3.36 5.75 10.04
N LEU A 242 -4.39 5.78 10.88
CA LEU A 242 -5.42 6.82 10.86
C LEU A 242 -5.02 8.06 11.67
N LEU A 243 -4.40 7.90 12.84
CA LEU A 243 -4.16 9.02 13.76
C LEU A 243 -2.80 9.71 13.52
N PHE A 244 -1.79 8.98 13.06
CA PHE A 244 -0.43 9.52 12.96
C PHE A 244 -0.07 9.98 11.54
N LYS A 245 1.01 10.77 11.46
CA LYS A 245 1.66 11.15 10.21
C LYS A 245 2.39 9.94 9.62
N ASN A 246 2.41 9.82 8.30
CA ASN A 246 3.25 8.80 7.65
C ASN A 246 4.73 9.20 7.65
N SER A 247 5.60 8.24 7.34
CA SER A 247 7.06 8.41 7.29
C SER A 247 7.49 9.60 6.44
N MET A 248 6.88 9.79 5.26
CA MET A 248 7.20 10.88 4.35
C MET A 248 6.76 12.25 4.88
N GLN A 249 5.60 12.32 5.53
CA GLN A 249 5.13 13.53 6.20
C GLN A 249 6.01 13.90 7.39
N MET A 250 6.57 12.92 8.11
CA MET A 250 7.52 13.15 9.21
C MET A 250 8.88 13.62 8.68
N ALA A 251 9.41 12.92 7.68
CA ALA A 251 10.73 13.14 7.10
C ALA A 251 10.86 14.49 6.37
N PHE A 252 9.82 14.88 5.64
CA PHE A 252 9.81 16.11 4.84
C PHE A 252 8.99 17.24 5.49
N ASP A 253 8.69 17.14 6.79
CA ASP A 253 8.11 18.26 7.54
C ASP A 253 9.10 19.44 7.52
N LYS A 254 8.60 20.65 7.24
CA LYS A 254 9.43 21.87 7.27
C LYS A 254 10.08 22.11 8.63
N LYS A 255 9.47 21.56 9.70
CA LYS A 255 9.98 21.63 11.07
C LYS A 255 10.94 20.49 11.41
N PHE A 256 11.24 19.58 10.49
CA PHE A 256 12.14 18.46 10.77
C PHE A 256 13.54 18.96 11.15
N LYS A 257 13.90 18.72 12.41
CA LYS A 257 15.23 18.91 12.96
C LYS A 257 15.71 17.57 13.44
N PHE A 258 16.99 17.27 13.19
CA PHE A 258 17.61 16.07 13.71
C PHE A 258 17.96 16.33 15.18
N THR A 259 17.01 16.06 16.08
CA THR A 259 17.19 16.18 17.53
C THR A 259 17.59 14.83 18.12
N ILE A 260 17.95 14.83 19.41
CA ILE A 260 18.27 13.61 20.15
C ILE A 260 17.15 12.56 20.05
N TRP A 261 15.88 12.99 19.97
CA TRP A 261 14.74 12.08 19.80
C TRP A 261 14.73 11.37 18.45
N GLN A 262 15.13 12.02 17.35
CA GLN A 262 15.26 11.35 16.05
C GLN A 262 16.42 10.38 16.06
N ILE A 263 17.51 10.67 16.77
CA ILE A 263 18.63 9.73 16.94
C ILE A 263 18.15 8.49 17.68
N PHE A 264 17.51 8.66 18.84
CA PHE A 264 16.94 7.55 19.61
C PHE A 264 15.93 6.74 18.79
N ALA A 265 15.02 7.41 18.07
CA ALA A 265 14.04 6.72 17.22
C ALA A 265 14.71 5.94 16.09
N THR A 266 15.71 6.53 15.41
CA THR A 266 16.47 5.85 14.34
C THR A 266 17.18 4.61 14.90
N SER A 267 17.91 4.76 16.00
CA SER A 267 18.62 3.66 16.65
C SER A 267 17.68 2.57 17.13
N PHE A 268 16.54 2.95 17.72
CA PHE A 268 15.51 2.01 18.17
C PHE A 268 14.94 1.21 16.99
N PHE A 269 14.50 1.89 15.92
CA PHE A 269 13.95 1.20 14.74
C PHE A 269 14.97 0.28 14.10
N LEU A 270 16.23 0.71 13.96
CA LEU A 270 17.30 -0.16 13.44
C LEU A 270 17.55 -1.36 14.33
N PHE A 271 17.72 -1.16 15.64
CA PHE A 271 18.00 -2.23 16.60
C PHE A 271 16.90 -3.28 16.59
N ILE A 272 15.64 -2.86 16.71
CA ILE A 272 14.49 -3.78 16.71
C ILE A 272 14.36 -4.47 15.36
N SER A 273 14.62 -3.78 14.25
CA SER A 273 14.58 -4.40 12.92
C SER A 273 15.65 -5.48 12.74
N ILE A 274 16.88 -5.21 13.19
CA ILE A 274 17.99 -6.19 13.14
C ILE A 274 17.67 -7.40 14.04
N LEU A 275 17.14 -7.14 15.24
CA LEU A 275 16.72 -8.21 16.14
C LEU A 275 15.62 -9.06 15.50
N ALA A 276 14.61 -8.43 14.89
CA ALA A 276 13.52 -9.12 14.21
C ALA A 276 14.02 -9.99 13.05
N ILE A 277 14.91 -9.47 12.20
CA ILE A 277 15.52 -10.22 11.08
C ILE A 277 16.33 -11.42 11.58
N ARG A 278 16.98 -11.30 12.74
CA ARG A 278 17.77 -12.39 13.32
C ARG A 278 16.90 -13.48 13.95
N LEU A 279 15.78 -13.10 14.55
CA LEU A 279 14.88 -14.02 15.26
C LEU A 279 13.87 -14.69 14.33
N ASN A 280 13.34 -13.93 13.38
CA ASN A 280 12.35 -14.38 12.40
C ASN A 280 13.03 -14.40 11.05
N ASN A 281 13.22 -15.59 10.45
CA ASN A 281 13.71 -15.71 9.06
C ASN A 281 12.94 -14.71 8.19
N ALA A 282 13.63 -13.70 7.67
CA ALA A 282 13.00 -12.57 7.00
C ALA A 282 12.13 -13.08 5.84
N SER A 283 10.88 -12.63 5.78
CA SER A 283 10.00 -13.02 4.68
C SER A 283 10.39 -12.26 3.42
N GLU A 284 10.36 -12.92 2.27
CA GLU A 284 10.60 -12.26 0.97
C GLU A 284 9.63 -11.08 0.78
N PHE A 285 10.06 -10.06 0.04
CA PHE A 285 9.13 -9.00 -0.38
C PHE A 285 8.05 -9.58 -1.28
N LEU A 286 6.81 -9.09 -1.13
CA LEU A 286 5.66 -9.59 -1.90
C LEU A 286 5.88 -9.49 -3.42
N TYR A 287 6.62 -8.49 -3.87
CA TYR A 287 6.87 -8.25 -5.30
C TYR A 287 7.67 -9.37 -6.00
N PHE A 288 8.40 -10.21 -5.26
CA PHE A 288 9.12 -11.35 -5.85
C PHE A 288 8.24 -12.60 -6.03
N ARG A 289 6.97 -12.55 -5.63
CA ARG A 289 6.06 -13.71 -5.61
C ARG A 289 4.94 -13.65 -6.65
N PHE A 290 4.96 -12.66 -7.54
CA PHE A 290 3.98 -12.48 -8.61
C PHE A 290 4.51 -12.97 -9.95
#